data_AF-A0A967CKY6-F1
#
_entry.id   AF-A0A967CKY6-F1
#
_cell.length_a   1.000
_cell.length_b   1.000
_cell.length_c   1.000
_cell.angle_alpha   90.00
_cell.angle_beta   90.00
_cell.angle_gamma   90.00
#
_symmetry.space_group_name_H-M   'P 1'
#
loop_
_entity.id
_entity.type
_entity.pdbx_description
1 polymer ?
#
loop_
_entity_poly.entity_id
_entity_poly.type
_entity_poly.pdbx_seq_one_letter_code
_entity_poly.pdbx_strand_id
1 'polypeptide(L)'
;MSEDRVDDDFEYSRRTYYDLIEKGQGALEEMMEVAKQLEHPRAFEVVSGMIKNISDVNDRLMDLHKKKKDYLKKDEPKQVEGTTNNNLFVGSTTELQRMLQDMNTNHNNVIDITDRLEDDAK
;
A
#
# COMPACT_ATOMS: atom_id res chain seq x y z
N MET A 1 3.06 10.59 18.78
CA MET A 1 2.69 9.51 19.71
C MET A 1 3.87 8.54 19.75
N SER A 2 4.24 7.99 20.91
CA SER A 2 5.35 7.02 20.97
C SER A 2 4.97 5.73 20.24
N GLU A 3 5.90 5.13 19.48
CA GLU A 3 5.67 3.87 18.74
C GLU A 3 5.06 2.79 19.66
N ASP A 4 5.53 2.68 20.90
CA ASP A 4 5.00 1.76 21.92
C ASP A 4 3.48 1.87 22.14
N ARG A 5 2.93 3.10 22.14
CA ARG A 5 1.48 3.29 22.36
C ARG A 5 0.64 2.76 21.19
N VAL A 6 1.18 2.83 19.97
CA VAL A 6 0.44 2.39 18.78
C VAL A 6 0.40 0.87 18.71
N ASP A 7 1.48 0.20 19.08
CA ASP A 7 1.49 -1.25 19.19
C ASP A 7 0.58 -1.73 20.33
N ASP A 8 0.61 -1.07 21.49
CA ASP A 8 -0.28 -1.38 22.60
C ASP A 8 -1.78 -1.24 22.22
N ASP A 9 -2.15 -0.13 21.57
CA ASP A 9 -3.52 0.13 21.13
C ASP A 9 -3.97 -0.88 20.07
N PHE A 10 -3.07 -1.26 19.16
CA PHE A 10 -3.33 -2.30 18.17
C PHE A 10 -3.57 -3.66 18.82
N GLU A 11 -2.70 -4.07 19.74
CA GLU A 11 -2.80 -5.35 20.44
C GLU A 11 -4.08 -5.43 21.30
N TYR A 12 -4.40 -4.34 21.98
CA TYR A 12 -5.65 -4.20 22.73
C TYR A 12 -6.87 -4.35 21.81
N SER A 13 -6.88 -3.64 20.67
CA SER A 13 -7.96 -3.69 19.69
C SER A 13 -8.10 -5.08 19.08
N ARG A 14 -6.98 -5.73 18.72
CA ARG A 14 -6.95 -7.08 18.15
C ARG A 14 -7.54 -8.10 19.12
N ARG A 15 -7.12 -8.06 20.39
CA ARG A 15 -7.65 -8.94 21.44
C ARG A 15 -9.15 -8.72 21.64
N THR A 16 -9.60 -7.47 21.63
CA THR A 16 -11.02 -7.13 21.75
C THR A 16 -11.83 -7.72 20.61
N TYR A 17 -11.35 -7.62 19.36
CA TYR A 17 -12.04 -8.22 18.23
C TYR A 17 -12.10 -9.75 18.33
N TYR A 18 -11.01 -10.42 18.71
CA TYR A 18 -11.05 -11.88 18.92
C TYR A 18 -12.07 -12.29 19.98
N ASP A 19 -12.09 -11.60 21.13
CA ASP A 19 -13.05 -11.87 22.21
C ASP A 19 -14.51 -11.66 21.74
N LEU A 20 -14.76 -10.61 20.96
CA LEU A 20 -16.09 -10.37 20.38
C LEU A 20 -16.50 -11.45 19.36
N ILE A 21 -15.58 -11.94 18.55
CA ILE A 21 -15.84 -13.00 17.57
C ILE A 21 -16.16 -14.30 18.29
N GLU A 22 -15.34 -14.70 19.27
CA GLU A 22 -15.53 -15.94 20.03
C GLU A 22 -16.86 -15.92 20.80
N LYS A 23 -17.12 -14.84 21.56
CA LYS A 23 -18.41 -14.67 22.26
C LYS A 23 -19.59 -14.58 21.29
N GLY A 24 -19.39 -13.93 20.15
CA GLY A 24 -20.38 -13.83 19.09
C GLY A 24 -20.75 -15.19 18.50
N GLN A 25 -19.77 -16.06 18.26
CA GLN A 25 -19.97 -17.42 17.78
C GLN A 25 -20.76 -18.27 18.79
N GLY A 26 -20.38 -18.24 20.08
CA GLY A 26 -21.13 -18.95 21.13
C GLY A 26 -22.57 -18.45 21.25
N ALA A 27 -22.77 -17.13 21.28
CA ALA A 27 -24.11 -16.53 21.31
C ALA A 27 -24.94 -16.88 20.07
N LEU A 28 -24.30 -16.94 18.89
CA LEU A 28 -24.98 -17.33 17.65
C LEU A 28 -25.50 -18.77 17.73
N GLU A 29 -24.72 -19.70 18.27
CA GLU A 29 -25.15 -21.09 18.45
C GLU A 29 -26.36 -21.19 19.37
N GLU A 30 -26.33 -20.51 20.52
CA GLU A 30 -27.46 -20.44 21.45
C GLU A 30 -28.70 -19.82 20.79
N MET A 31 -28.53 -18.71 20.06
CA MET A 31 -29.62 -18.05 19.36
C MET A 31 -30.21 -18.91 18.24
N MET A 32 -29.41 -19.70 17.53
CA MET A 32 -29.90 -20.64 16.54
C MET A 32 -30.75 -21.73 17.18
N GLU A 33 -30.35 -22.23 18.35
CA GLU A 33 -31.12 -23.25 19.07
C GLU A 33 -32.47 -22.68 19.54
N VAL A 34 -32.47 -21.47 20.12
CA VAL A 34 -33.71 -20.77 20.50
C VAL A 34 -34.58 -20.50 19.27
N ALA A 35 -34.02 -20.06 18.15
CA ALA A 35 -34.77 -19.80 16.93
C ALA A 35 -35.42 -21.06 16.35
N LYS A 36 -34.73 -22.21 16.41
CA LYS A 36 -35.29 -23.52 16.03
C LYS A 36 -36.45 -23.91 16.94
N GLN A 37 -36.31 -23.75 18.26
CA GLN A 37 -37.36 -24.10 19.22
C GLN A 37 -38.63 -23.23 19.07
N LEU A 38 -38.46 -21.96 18.72
CA LEU A 38 -39.58 -21.04 18.52
C LEU A 38 -40.32 -21.26 17.20
N GLU A 39 -39.68 -21.91 16.21
CA GLU A 39 -40.18 -22.13 14.84
C GLU A 39 -40.75 -20.85 14.17
N HIS A 40 -40.33 -19.68 14.64
CA HIS A 40 -40.91 -18.40 14.22
C HIS A 40 -39.98 -17.69 13.23
N PRO A 41 -40.46 -17.28 12.03
CA PRO A 41 -39.62 -16.65 11.00
C PRO A 41 -38.82 -15.44 11.51
N ARG A 42 -39.42 -14.63 12.39
CA ARG A 42 -38.74 -13.50 13.03
C ARG A 42 -37.50 -13.88 13.84
N ALA A 43 -37.46 -15.05 14.46
CA ALA A 43 -36.30 -15.48 15.24
C ALA A 43 -35.08 -15.72 14.32
N PHE A 44 -35.31 -16.31 13.14
CA PHE A 44 -34.27 -16.51 12.13
C PHE A 44 -33.76 -15.19 11.51
N GLU A 45 -34.61 -14.16 11.42
CA GLU A 45 -34.17 -12.82 11.01
C GLU A 45 -33.23 -12.18 12.03
N VAL A 46 -33.47 -12.38 13.33
CA VAL A 46 -32.58 -11.87 14.37
C VAL A 46 -31.24 -12.63 14.34
N VAL A 47 -31.27 -13.95 14.14
CA VAL A 47 -30.06 -14.77 13.96
C VAL A 47 -29.27 -14.32 12.72
N SER A 48 -29.92 -14.05 11.58
CA SER A 48 -29.21 -13.57 10.39
C SER A 48 -28.60 -12.19 10.59
N GLY A 49 -29.26 -11.32 11.37
CA GLY A 49 -28.69 -10.06 11.84
C GLY A 49 -27.44 -10.26 12.71
N MET A 50 -27.46 -11.23 13.62
CA MET A 50 -26.30 -11.57 14.45
C MET A 50 -25.12 -12.09 13.62
N ILE A 51 -25.39 -12.96 12.63
CA ILE A 51 -24.37 -13.44 11.68
C ILE A 51 -23.73 -12.26 10.96
N LYS A 52 -24.53 -11.31 10.47
CA LYS A 52 -24.01 -10.11 9.82
C LYS A 52 -23.10 -9.30 10.74
N ASN A 53 -23.51 -9.08 11.99
CA ASN A 53 -22.71 -8.35 12.96
C ASN A 53 -21.36 -9.04 13.22
N ILE A 54 -21.32 -10.37 13.32
CA ILE A 54 -20.07 -11.13 13.48
C ILE A 54 -19.18 -10.98 12.25
N SER A 55 -19.74 -11.04 11.04
CA SER A 55 -19.01 -10.79 9.80
C SER A 55 -18.42 -9.37 9.76
N ASP A 56 -19.19 -8.35 10.14
CA ASP A 56 -18.72 -6.96 10.18
C ASP A 56 -17.57 -6.79 11.20
N VAL A 57 -17.59 -7.51 12.32
CA VAL A 57 -16.50 -7.52 13.31
C VAL A 57 -15.24 -8.21 12.76
N ASN A 58 -15.40 -9.32 12.04
CA ASN A 58 -14.29 -9.99 11.34
C ASN A 58 -13.64 -9.09 10.29
N ASP A 59 -14.44 -8.36 9.51
CA ASP A 59 -13.93 -7.42 8.52
C ASP A 59 -13.15 -6.27 9.18
N ARG A 60 -13.63 -5.75 10.31
CA ARG A 60 -12.92 -4.74 11.10
C ARG A 60 -11.59 -5.25 11.64
N LEU A 61 -11.52 -6.52 12.06
CA LEU A 61 -10.25 -7.15 12.46
C LEU A 61 -9.26 -7.20 11.28
N MET A 62 -9.72 -7.57 10.09
CA MET A 62 -8.87 -7.58 8.90
C MET A 62 -8.39 -6.17 8.52
N ASP A 63 -9.28 -5.19 8.60
CA ASP A 63 -8.93 -3.79 8.34
C ASP A 63 -7.98 -3.21 9.38
N LEU A 64 -8.06 -3.66 10.64
CA LEU A 64 -7.07 -3.31 11.67
C LEU A 64 -5.67 -3.78 11.25
N HIS A 65 -5.53 -5.01 10.74
CA HIS A 65 -4.26 -5.52 10.23
C HIS A 65 -3.73 -4.72 9.03
N LYS A 66 -4.60 -4.35 8.09
CA LYS A 66 -4.22 -3.49 6.95
C LYS A 66 -3.73 -2.13 7.44
N LYS A 67 -4.48 -1.48 8.35
CA LYS A 67 -4.12 -0.19 8.92
C LYS A 67 -2.80 -0.23 9.68
N LYS A 68 -2.51 -1.30 10.44
CA LYS A 68 -1.19 -1.47 11.07
C LYS A 68 -0.09 -1.61 10.03
N LYS A 69 -0.29 -2.42 8.98
CA LYS A 69 0.68 -2.56 7.90
C LYS A 69 0.94 -1.22 7.21
N ASP A 70 -0.09 -0.44 6.93
CA ASP A 70 0.04 0.85 6.28
C ASP A 70 0.63 1.92 7.22
N TYR A 71 0.39 1.84 8.52
CA TYR A 71 1.05 2.68 9.53
C TYR A 71 2.54 2.36 9.65
N LEU A 72 2.92 1.09 9.58
CA LEU A 72 4.31 0.62 9.64
C LEU A 72 5.09 0.89 8.35
N LYS A 73 4.40 1.04 7.22
CA LYS A 73 4.99 1.67 6.04
C LYS A 73 5.22 3.15 6.39
N LYS A 74 6.37 3.43 7.01
CA LYS A 74 6.99 4.75 6.93
C LYS A 74 6.93 5.17 5.47
N ASP A 75 6.62 6.43 5.20
CA ASP A 75 6.70 7.06 3.88
C ASP A 75 8.10 6.80 3.29
N GLU A 76 8.33 5.61 2.75
CA GLU A 76 9.39 5.39 1.79
C GLU A 76 8.93 6.24 0.61
N PRO A 77 9.65 7.33 0.28
CA PRO A 77 9.38 8.01 -0.97
C PRO A 77 9.44 6.91 -2.02
N LYS A 78 8.30 6.64 -2.69
CA LYS A 78 8.22 5.65 -3.77
C LYS A 78 9.51 5.79 -4.55
N GLN A 79 10.37 4.77 -4.53
CA GLN A 79 11.54 4.78 -5.39
C GLN A 79 10.99 4.99 -6.79
N VAL A 80 11.24 6.18 -7.34
CA VAL A 80 11.03 6.43 -8.75
C VAL A 80 12.04 5.50 -9.41
N GLU A 81 11.59 4.33 -9.86
CA GLU A 81 12.40 3.46 -10.70
C GLU A 81 12.76 4.26 -11.96
N GLY A 82 14.00 4.75 -11.99
CA GLY A 82 14.51 5.62 -13.04
C GLY A 82 15.07 6.92 -12.49
N THR A 83 16.38 6.95 -12.24
CA THR A 83 17.14 8.19 -12.07
C THR A 83 16.88 9.10 -13.27
N THR A 84 16.02 10.10 -13.11
CA THR A 84 15.85 11.13 -14.14
C THR A 84 17.00 12.11 -13.98
N ASN A 85 18.12 11.84 -14.65
CA ASN A 85 19.24 12.77 -14.76
C ASN A 85 18.80 13.94 -15.65
N ASN A 86 18.15 14.93 -15.06
CA ASN A 86 17.77 16.15 -15.76
C ASN A 86 19.03 17.03 -15.89
N ASN A 87 19.74 16.92 -17.01
CA ASN A 87 20.91 17.73 -17.33
C ASN A 87 20.49 19.18 -17.63
N LEU A 88 20.04 19.89 -16.60
CA LEU A 88 19.61 21.28 -16.70
C LEU A 88 20.83 22.20 -16.58
N PHE A 89 21.28 22.77 -17.70
CA PHE A 89 22.31 23.81 -17.67
C PHE A 89 21.68 25.14 -17.22
N VAL A 90 22.08 25.63 -16.05
CA VAL A 90 21.65 26.93 -15.54
C VAL A 90 22.79 27.94 -15.72
N GLY A 91 22.73 28.72 -16.79
CA GLY A 91 23.73 29.71 -17.14
C GLY A 91 23.31 30.57 -18.34
N SER A 92 24.17 31.49 -18.76
CA SER A 92 23.87 32.37 -19.90
C SER A 92 24.09 31.67 -21.26
N THR A 93 23.42 32.15 -22.31
CA THR A 93 23.57 31.62 -23.66
C THR A 93 25.01 31.70 -24.18
N THR A 94 25.78 32.71 -23.75
CA THR A 94 27.20 32.87 -24.08
C THR A 94 28.07 31.77 -23.45
N GLU A 95 27.71 31.32 -22.26
CA GLU A 95 28.43 30.30 -21.50
C GLU A 95 28.19 28.90 -22.07
N LEU A 96 26.95 28.64 -22.52
CA LEU A 96 26.62 27.46 -23.34
C LEU A 96 27.44 27.41 -24.64
N GLN A 97 27.56 28.53 -25.34
CA GLN A 97 28.30 28.59 -26.61
C GLN A 97 29.79 28.33 -26.43
N ARG A 98 30.40 28.85 -25.35
CA ARG A 98 31.80 28.55 -25.01
C ARG A 98 31.99 27.08 -24.68
N MET A 99 31.10 26.50 -23.87
CA MET A 99 31.14 25.07 -23.54
C MET A 99 31.04 24.18 -24.79
N LEU A 100 30.17 24.54 -25.74
CA LEU A 100 30.04 23.83 -27.03
C LEU A 100 31.31 23.96 -27.90
N GLN A 101 31.95 25.12 -27.92
CA GLN A 101 33.20 25.35 -28.65
C GLN A 101 34.40 24.64 -28.01
N ASP A 102 34.47 24.60 -26.68
CA ASP A 102 35.48 23.86 -25.92
C ASP A 102 35.34 22.35 -26.09
N MET A 103 34.11 21.85 -26.23
CA MET A 103 33.85 20.45 -26.60
C MET A 103 34.22 20.15 -28.05
N ASN A 104 33.99 21.09 -28.98
CA ASN A 104 34.31 20.91 -30.40
C ASN A 104 35.83 21.04 -30.70
N THR A 105 36.58 21.73 -29.84
CA THR A 105 38.04 21.90 -30.00
C THR A 105 38.83 20.74 -29.39
N ASN A 106 38.35 20.14 -28.29
CA ASN A 106 38.92 18.93 -27.69
C ASN A 106 38.46 17.66 -28.43
N HIS A 107 39.16 17.31 -29.52
CA HIS A 107 38.86 16.16 -30.40
C HIS A 107 38.94 14.76 -29.76
N ASN A 108 39.23 14.62 -28.46
CA ASN A 108 39.52 13.33 -27.85
C ASN A 108 38.27 12.58 -27.31
N ASN A 109 37.07 13.14 -27.43
CA ASN A 109 35.84 12.51 -26.91
C ASN A 109 34.68 12.45 -27.94
N VAL A 110 34.98 12.49 -29.23
CA VAL A 110 33.96 12.23 -30.27
C VAL A 110 33.78 10.72 -30.40
N ILE A 111 32.61 10.20 -30.01
CA ILE A 111 32.21 8.83 -30.36
C ILE A 111 31.71 8.89 -31.80
N ASP A 112 32.54 8.43 -32.73
CA ASP A 112 32.16 8.26 -34.12
C ASP A 112 31.11 7.14 -34.23
N ILE A 113 29.92 7.50 -34.68
CA ILE A 113 28.76 6.60 -34.86
C ILE A 113 28.50 6.27 -36.32
N THR A 114 29.38 6.69 -37.23
CA THR A 114 29.21 6.50 -38.67
C THR A 114 29.21 5.00 -39.05
N ASP A 115 29.99 4.19 -38.34
CA ASP A 115 30.05 2.72 -38.54
C ASP A 115 28.75 1.99 -38.14
N ARG A 116 27.89 2.59 -37.30
CA ARG A 116 26.65 1.95 -36.82
C ARG A 116 25.45 2.10 -37.75
N LEU A 117 25.54 2.94 -38.78
CA LEU A 117 24.43 3.19 -39.71
C LEU A 117 24.48 2.27 -40.95
N GLU A 118 25.61 1.63 -41.23
CA GLU A 118 25.75 0.76 -42.42
C GLU A 118 25.32 -0.69 -42.18
N ASP A 119 25.32 -1.18 -40.93
CA ASP A 119 24.92 -2.55 -40.61
C ASP A 119 23.39 -2.78 -40.62
N ASP A 120 22.59 -1.72 -40.49
CA ASP A 120 21.11 -1.79 -40.54
C ASP A 120 20.55 -1.70 -41.97
N ALA A 121 21.41 -1.60 -42.99
CA ALA A 121 21.03 -1.44 -44.40
C ALA A 121 21.33 -2.67 -45.29
N LYS A 122 21.32 -3.88 -44.72
CA LYS A 122 21.37 -5.14 -45.48
C LYS A 122 20.25 -6.11 -45.16
#